data_AF-A0A382M1E2-F1
#
_entry.id   AF-A0A382M1E2-F1
#
_cell.length_a   1.000
_cell.length_b   1.000
_cell.length_c   1.000
_cell.angle_alpha   90.00
_cell.angle_beta   90.00
_cell.angle_gamma   90.00
#
_symmetry.space_group_name_H-M   'P 1'
#
loop_
_entity.id
_entity.type
_entity.pdbx_description
1 polymer ?
#
loop_
_entity_poly.entity_id
_entity_poly.type
_entity_poly.pdbx_seq_one_letter_code
_entity_poly.pdbx_strand_id
1 'polypeptide(L)'
;PLALPHWVWPEAWQWLCLAGTGLVAIMGQRLTLVAMTTADANFVAPLLYATMVFSGLYGVLVFGEVPGWGLYIGMALIVVSGVMLARSR
;
A
#
# COMPACT_ATOMS: atom_id res chain seq x y z
N PRO A 1 26.11 5.26 6.49
CA PRO A 1 27.31 5.41 5.64
C PRO A 1 26.91 6.15 4.36
N LEU A 2 27.63 7.21 3.97
CA LEU A 2 27.33 7.93 2.72
C LEU A 2 27.54 6.97 1.54
N ALA A 3 26.47 6.61 0.82
CA ALA A 3 26.54 5.74 -0.36
C ALA A 3 27.05 6.46 -1.63
N LEU A 4 27.29 7.78 -1.55
CA LEU A 4 27.76 8.62 -2.67
C LEU A 4 29.03 8.10 -3.37
N PRO A 5 30.05 7.53 -2.68
CA PRO A 5 31.26 7.03 -3.34
C PRO A 5 31.05 5.75 -4.17
N HIS A 6 29.97 5.01 -3.93
CA HIS A 6 29.65 3.75 -4.63
C HIS A 6 28.43 3.89 -5.54
N TRP A 7 28.14 5.10 -6.02
CA TRP A 7 27.04 5.34 -6.94
C TRP A 7 27.25 4.60 -8.26
N VAL A 8 26.31 3.72 -8.60
CA VAL A 8 26.27 3.02 -9.89
C VAL A 8 25.08 3.56 -10.66
N TRP A 9 25.31 3.94 -11.92
CA TRP A 9 24.22 4.37 -12.80
C TRP A 9 23.30 3.20 -13.11
N PRO A 10 21.97 3.38 -13.05
CA PRO A 10 21.04 2.31 -13.34
C PRO A 10 21.11 1.89 -14.82
N GLU A 11 20.97 0.60 -15.07
CA GLU A 11 20.81 0.04 -16.41
C GLU A 11 19.45 0.41 -17.02
N ALA A 12 19.31 0.26 -18.34
CA ALA A 12 18.08 0.63 -19.05
C ALA A 12 16.81 -0.07 -18.49
N TRP A 13 16.93 -1.33 -18.06
CA TRP A 13 15.80 -2.05 -17.46
C TRP A 13 15.44 -1.51 -16.07
N GLN A 14 16.42 -1.09 -15.27
CA GLN A 14 16.20 -0.50 -13.95
C GLN A 14 15.50 0.85 -14.08
N TRP A 15 15.85 1.65 -15.09
CA TRP A 15 15.13 2.87 -15.43
C TRP A 15 13.67 2.61 -15.80
N LEU A 16 13.40 1.55 -16.57
CA LEU A 16 12.04 1.17 -16.92
C LEU A 16 11.24 0.72 -15.68
N CYS A 17 11.84 -0.08 -14.79
CA CYS A 17 11.22 -0.45 -13.51
C CYS A 17 10.95 0.78 -12.64
N LEU A 18 11.90 1.71 -12.52
CA LEU A 18 11.73 2.96 -11.78
C LEU A 18 10.58 3.80 -12.34
N ALA A 19 10.54 3.99 -13.66
CA ALA A 19 9.45 4.71 -14.32
C ALA A 19 8.10 4.01 -14.09
N GLY A 20 8.05 2.69 -14.21
CA GLY A 20 6.84 1.89 -13.96
C GLY A 20 6.33 2.03 -12.54
N THR A 21 7.20 1.90 -11.53
CA THR A 21 6.82 2.08 -10.12
C THR A 21 6.34 3.50 -9.83
N GLY A 22 6.98 4.51 -10.42
CA GLY A 22 6.56 5.91 -10.30
C GLY A 22 5.16 6.16 -10.87
N LEU A 23 4.87 5.63 -12.05
CA LEU A 23 3.54 5.73 -12.67
C LEU A 23 2.45 5.08 -11.82
N VAL A 24 2.71 3.87 -11.31
CA VAL A 24 1.76 3.16 -10.43
C VAL A 24 1.55 3.92 -9.13
N ALA A 25 2.63 4.44 -8.52
CA ALA A 25 2.56 5.21 -7.28
C ALA A 25 1.73 6.50 -7.46
N ILE A 26 1.96 7.25 -8.54
CA ILE A 26 1.21 8.48 -8.84
C ILE A 26 -0.26 8.15 -9.09
N MET A 27 -0.56 7.09 -9.84
CA MET A 27 -1.94 6.66 -10.10
C MET A 27 -2.66 6.28 -8.80
N GLY A 28 -2.01 5.50 -7.94
CA GLY A 28 -2.55 5.13 -6.62
C GLY A 28 -2.81 6.34 -5.73
N GLN A 29 -1.88 7.30 -5.69
CA GLN A 29 -2.06 8.56 -4.95
C GLN A 29 -3.22 9.39 -5.51
N ARG A 30 -3.35 9.50 -6.84
CA ARG A 30 -4.46 10.22 -7.48
C ARG A 30 -5.81 9.64 -7.10
N LEU A 31 -5.95 8.31 -7.15
CA LEU A 31 -7.19 7.63 -6.74
C LEU A 31 -7.52 7.88 -5.27
N THR A 32 -6.49 7.84 -4.40
CA THR A 32 -6.65 8.10 -2.97
C THR A 32 -7.13 9.53 -2.71
N LEU A 33 -6.53 10.51 -3.38
CA LEU A 33 -6.93 11.91 -3.29
C LEU A 33 -8.39 12.11 -3.75
N VAL A 34 -8.77 11.53 -4.88
CA VAL A 34 -10.16 11.62 -5.38
C VAL A 34 -11.14 10.98 -4.40
N ALA A 35 -10.80 9.82 -3.83
CA ALA A 35 -11.63 9.15 -2.83
C ALA A 35 -11.89 10.02 -1.60
N MET A 36 -10.85 10.70 -1.09
CA MET A 36 -10.97 11.64 0.04
C MET A 36 -11.88 12.83 -0.27
N THR A 37 -11.96 13.27 -1.52
CA THR A 37 -12.82 14.41 -1.92
C THR A 37 -14.26 14.02 -2.22
N THR A 38 -14.54 12.72 -2.42
CA THR A 38 -15.86 12.23 -2.88
C THR A 38 -16.67 11.56 -1.77
N ALA A 39 -16.02 10.95 -0.79
CA ALA A 39 -16.68 10.22 0.30
C ALA A 39 -16.34 10.84 1.66
N ASP A 40 -17.26 10.72 2.62
CA ASP A 40 -17.04 11.17 4.00
C ASP A 40 -15.75 10.59 4.56
N ALA A 41 -14.97 11.42 5.28
CA ALA A 41 -13.68 11.02 5.84
C ALA A 41 -13.76 9.72 6.67
N ASN A 42 -14.88 9.51 7.37
CA ASN A 42 -15.15 8.30 8.15
C ASN A 42 -15.29 7.03 7.29
N PHE A 43 -15.74 7.16 6.04
CA PHE A 43 -15.82 6.04 5.10
C PHE A 43 -14.45 5.72 4.47
N VAL A 44 -13.63 6.75 4.24
CA VAL A 44 -12.33 6.59 3.59
C VAL A 44 -11.25 6.11 4.56
N ALA A 45 -11.36 6.41 5.86
CA ALA A 45 -10.37 6.04 6.86
C ALA A 45 -10.05 4.53 6.92
N PRO A 46 -11.03 3.59 6.95
CA PRO A 46 -10.73 2.16 6.94
C PRO A 46 -10.05 1.69 5.65
N LEU A 47 -10.40 2.27 4.51
CA LEU A 47 -9.78 1.96 3.20
C LEU A 47 -8.32 2.37 3.15
N LEU A 48 -7.96 3.49 3.79
CA LEU A 48 -6.56 3.91 3.91
C LEU A 48 -5.76 2.90 4.72
N TYR A 49 -6.32 2.39 5.82
CA TYR A 49 -5.69 1.34 6.61
C TYR A 49 -5.62 0.00 5.87
N ALA A 50 -6.51 -0.27 4.90
CA ALA A 50 -6.47 -1.48 4.08
C ALA A 50 -5.16 -1.65 3.29
N THR A 51 -4.41 -0.57 3.05
CA THR A 51 -3.04 -0.66 2.51
C THR A 51 -2.12 -1.54 3.35
N MET A 52 -2.32 -1.60 4.67
CA MET A 52 -1.59 -2.50 5.57
C MET A 52 -1.88 -3.98 5.26
N VAL A 53 -3.12 -4.32 4.90
CA VAL A 53 -3.50 -5.69 4.49
C VAL A 53 -2.80 -6.07 3.20
N PHE A 54 -2.83 -5.19 2.20
CA PHE A 54 -2.13 -5.42 0.92
C PHE A 54 -0.62 -5.48 1.10
N SER A 55 -0.04 -4.63 1.94
CA SER A 55 1.39 -4.66 2.28
C SER A 55 1.77 -5.98 2.93
N GLY A 56 0.97 -6.48 3.88
CA GLY A 56 1.21 -7.77 4.54
C GLY A 56 1.11 -8.94 3.56
N LEU A 57 0.09 -8.94 2.70
CA LEU A 57 -0.06 -9.92 1.63
C LEU A 57 1.14 -9.91 0.67
N TYR A 58 1.61 -8.72 0.27
CA TYR A 58 2.77 -8.59 -0.60
C TYR A 58 4.07 -9.07 0.08
N GLY A 59 4.23 -8.78 1.38
CA GLY A 59 5.32 -9.32 2.21
C GLY A 59 5.37 -10.85 2.21
N VAL A 60 4.23 -11.50 2.42
CA VAL A 60 4.12 -12.96 2.40
C VAL A 60 4.36 -13.53 1.00
N LEU A 61 3.70 -12.98 -0.03
CA LEU A 61 3.68 -13.55 -1.37
C LEU A 61 4.99 -13.32 -2.14
N VAL A 62 5.61 -12.15 -1.98
CA VAL A 62 6.80 -11.76 -2.76
C VAL A 62 8.09 -12.00 -2.00
N PHE A 63 8.09 -11.74 -0.69
CA PHE A 63 9.29 -11.84 0.14
C PHE A 63 9.32 -13.10 1.02
N GLY A 64 8.22 -13.87 1.07
CA GLY A 64 8.13 -15.07 1.91
C GLY A 64 8.18 -14.75 3.40
N GLU A 65 7.89 -13.51 3.79
CA GLU A 65 7.92 -13.11 5.19
C GLU A 65 6.83 -13.85 5.97
N VAL A 66 7.16 -14.34 7.16
CA VAL A 66 6.20 -14.94 8.08
C VAL A 66 5.71 -13.83 9.03
N PRO A 67 4.53 -13.26 8.80
CA PRO A 67 4.05 -12.17 9.61
C PRO A 67 3.73 -12.65 11.03
N GLY A 68 4.06 -11.82 12.02
CA GLY A 68 3.71 -12.09 13.40
C GLY A 68 2.20 -12.00 13.65
N TRP A 69 1.74 -12.60 14.75
CA TRP A 69 0.33 -12.61 15.16
C TRP A 69 -0.32 -11.23 15.20
N GLY A 70 0.42 -10.17 15.55
CA GLY A 70 -0.07 -8.80 15.55
C GLY A 70 -0.53 -8.31 14.17
N LEU A 71 0.15 -8.70 13.09
CA LEU A 71 -0.24 -8.32 11.73
C LEU A 71 -1.57 -8.99 11.35
N TYR A 72 -1.75 -10.27 11.66
CA TYR A 72 -3.00 -10.99 11.39
C TYR A 72 -4.19 -10.35 12.11
N ILE A 73 -4.02 -9.96 13.37
CA ILE A 73 -5.07 -9.28 14.15
C ILE A 73 -5.40 -7.92 13.51
N GLY A 74 -4.37 -7.11 13.19
CA GLY A 74 -4.57 -5.83 12.51
C GLY A 74 -5.31 -5.97 11.18
N MET A 75 -4.92 -6.94 10.36
CA MET A 75 -5.58 -7.22 9.08
C MET A 75 -7.05 -7.63 9.28
N ALA A 76 -7.33 -8.51 10.23
CA ALA A 76 -8.70 -8.93 10.54
C ALA A 76 -9.58 -7.75 10.99
N LEU A 77 -9.07 -6.86 11.85
CA LEU A 77 -9.78 -5.68 12.31
C LEU A 77 -10.13 -4.73 11.15
N ILE A 78 -9.19 -4.51 10.24
CA ILE A 78 -9.40 -3.65 9.06
C ILE A 78 -10.47 -4.24 8.15
N VAL A 79 -10.42 -5.55 7.87
CA VAL A 79 -11.42 -6.24 7.04
C VAL A 79 -12.81 -6.17 7.67
N VAL A 80 -12.93 -6.43 8.99
CA VAL A 80 -14.20 -6.35 9.71
C VAL A 80 -14.77 -4.94 9.66
N SER A 81 -13.95 -3.93 9.91
CA SER A 81 -14.35 -2.51 9.82
C SER A 81 -14.87 -2.15 8.43
N GLY A 82 -14.16 -2.56 7.37
CA GLY A 82 -14.59 -2.34 5.98
C GLY A 82 -15.93 -3.00 5.64
N VAL A 83 -16.14 -4.25 6.08
CA VAL A 83 -17.40 -4.98 5.86
C VAL A 83 -18.57 -4.33 6.62
N MET A 84 -18.35 -3.91 7.87
CA MET A 84 -19.37 -3.21 8.66
C MET A 84 -19.77 -1.89 8.02
N LEU A 85 -18.79 -1.12 7.56
CA LEU A 85 -19.01 0.16 6.90
C LEU A 85 -19.77 -0.02 5.58
N ALA A 86 -19.40 -1.00 4.76
CA ALA A 86 -20.11 -1.33 3.52
C ALA A 86 -21.58 -1.73 3.74
N ARG A 87 -21.90 -2.33 4.90
CA ARG A 87 -23.27 -2.69 5.29
C ARG A 87 -24.10 -1.54 5.85
N SER A 88 -23.45 -0.44 6.26
CA SER A 88 -24.13 0.73 6.82
C SER A 88 -24.62 1.74 5.78
N ARG A 89 -24.41 1.47 4.49
CA ARG A 89 -25.00 2.19 3.35
C ARG A 89 -26.04 1.32 2.65
#